data_AF-A0AAE5LGM8-F1
#
_entry.id   AF-A0AAE5LGM8-F1
#
_cell.length_a   1.000
_cell.length_b   1.000
_cell.length_c   1.000
_cell.angle_alpha   90.00
_cell.angle_beta   90.00
_cell.angle_gamma   90.00
#
_symmetry.space_group_name_H-M   'P 1'
#
loop_
_entity.id
_entity.type
_entity.pdbx_description
1 polymer ?
#
loop_
_entity_poly.entity_id
_entity_poly.type
_entity_poly.pdbx_seq_one_letter_code
_entity_poly.pdbx_strand_id
1 'polypeptide(L)'
;MSDKISTTAIAKLRKLEPKQLFNELKSAGYINRAEDSWVLTEIGAKFGGEYVEHAKFGKFIVWPENLLIDSVATSGKTMSATQIGDRLSLNAKKVNQLLQELGWIERTEKGWTVTESGLTVGGYQREDKESGYGFVVWHDSIVRNKRLKQSVIEFSGQDAEAHATDKSLSSFRQKFEAKHRTLDGHYVRSKGELIIDNWLYMNGVVHAYDRQLPIEQDVLSDFYLPTGKVYLQYWGTDAGNTPDNEQQSIRELYQQHNFALIEVYPADIDKLDDVLPAKLKAFGIKAY
;
A
#
# COMPACT_ATOMS: atom_id res chain seq x y z
N MET A 1 -21.96 7.67 -18.95
CA MET A 1 -21.49 7.76 -17.55
C MET A 1 -22.63 7.29 -16.68
N SER A 2 -22.43 6.32 -15.80
CA SER A 2 -23.49 5.97 -14.84
C SER A 2 -23.63 7.15 -13.87
N ASP A 3 -24.85 7.62 -13.66
CA ASP A 3 -25.10 8.61 -12.62
C ASP A 3 -24.72 7.96 -11.28
N LYS A 4 -23.78 8.60 -10.57
CA LYS A 4 -23.33 8.15 -9.25
C LYS A 4 -24.05 8.96 -8.19
N ILE A 5 -24.58 8.27 -7.20
CA ILE A 5 -25.40 8.86 -6.15
C ILE A 5 -24.86 8.46 -4.77
N SER A 6 -25.15 9.28 -3.76
CA SER A 6 -24.67 9.04 -2.39
C SER A 6 -25.31 7.78 -1.79
N THR A 7 -24.67 7.17 -0.78
CA THR A 7 -25.25 6.02 -0.05
C THR A 7 -26.65 6.31 0.46
N THR A 8 -26.92 7.53 0.98
CA THR A 8 -28.25 7.91 1.43
C THR A 8 -29.28 7.97 0.29
N ALA A 9 -28.87 8.40 -0.90
CA ALA A 9 -29.75 8.40 -2.08
C ALA A 9 -30.04 6.97 -2.58
N ILE A 10 -29.04 6.07 -2.56
CA ILE A 10 -29.23 4.65 -2.90
C ILE A 10 -30.20 3.99 -1.92
N ALA A 11 -30.05 4.28 -0.63
CA ALA A 11 -30.95 3.75 0.40
C ALA A 11 -32.41 4.14 0.11
N LYS A 12 -32.65 5.43 -0.22
CA LYS A 12 -33.98 5.92 -0.61
C LYS A 12 -34.51 5.23 -1.88
N LEU A 13 -33.67 5.08 -2.91
CA LEU A 13 -34.04 4.40 -4.16
C LEU A 13 -34.43 2.94 -3.93
N ARG A 14 -33.73 2.26 -3.01
CA ARG A 14 -34.04 0.88 -2.59
C ARG A 14 -35.15 0.77 -1.54
N LYS A 15 -35.72 1.89 -1.08
CA LYS A 15 -36.69 1.95 0.02
C LYS A 15 -36.16 1.31 1.32
N LEU A 16 -34.87 1.49 1.58
CA LEU A 16 -34.17 1.03 2.79
C LEU A 16 -33.85 2.22 3.71
N GLU A 17 -33.74 1.94 5.00
CA GLU A 17 -33.18 2.91 5.95
C GLU A 17 -31.70 3.15 5.64
N PRO A 18 -31.20 4.41 5.63
CA PRO A 18 -29.79 4.69 5.34
C PRO A 18 -28.82 3.88 6.21
N LYS A 19 -29.14 3.76 7.51
CA LYS A 19 -28.35 2.98 8.47
C LYS A 19 -28.23 1.50 8.06
N GLN A 20 -29.29 0.93 7.49
CA GLN A 20 -29.26 -0.45 7.01
C GLN A 20 -28.28 -0.61 5.85
N LEU A 21 -28.37 0.28 4.85
CA LEU A 21 -27.46 0.21 3.69
C LEU A 21 -25.99 0.42 4.09
N PHE A 22 -25.70 1.36 5.01
CA PHE A 22 -24.36 1.53 5.54
C PHE A 22 -23.84 0.25 6.23
N ASN A 23 -24.70 -0.45 6.97
CA ASN A 23 -24.32 -1.72 7.59
C ASN A 23 -24.10 -2.84 6.57
N GLU A 24 -24.90 -2.90 5.50
CA GLU A 24 -24.73 -3.86 4.41
C GLU A 24 -23.40 -3.63 3.68
N LEU A 25 -23.10 -2.39 3.30
CA LEU A 25 -21.81 -2.03 2.68
C LEU A 25 -20.62 -2.31 3.59
N LYS A 26 -20.76 -2.03 4.89
CA LYS A 26 -19.72 -2.35 5.88
C LYS A 26 -19.51 -3.86 6.01
N SER A 27 -20.58 -4.64 6.04
CA SER A 27 -20.52 -6.11 6.16
C SER A 27 -19.97 -6.78 4.90
N ALA A 28 -20.21 -6.18 3.73
CA ALA A 28 -19.60 -6.57 2.46
C ALA A 28 -18.11 -6.16 2.36
N GLY A 29 -17.62 -5.34 3.32
CA GLY A 29 -16.25 -4.81 3.32
C GLY A 29 -16.02 -3.68 2.32
N TYR A 30 -17.08 -3.04 1.78
CA TYR A 30 -16.99 -1.98 0.78
C TYR A 30 -16.65 -0.62 1.41
N ILE A 31 -17.03 -0.45 2.67
CA ILE A 31 -16.68 0.71 3.48
C ILE A 31 -16.19 0.25 4.84
N ASN A 32 -15.35 1.07 5.43
CA ASN A 32 -14.81 0.91 6.76
C ASN A 32 -15.15 2.15 7.60
N ARG A 33 -15.07 2.03 8.93
CA ARG A 33 -15.35 3.13 9.86
C ARG A 33 -14.07 3.54 10.56
N ALA A 34 -13.65 4.79 10.33
CA ALA A 34 -12.55 5.43 11.04
C ALA A 34 -13.13 6.54 11.92
N GLU A 35 -13.16 6.29 13.24
CA GLU A 35 -13.80 7.17 14.22
C GLU A 35 -15.22 7.57 13.77
N ASP A 36 -15.41 8.85 13.43
CA ASP A 36 -16.69 9.43 13.02
C ASP A 36 -16.88 9.52 11.50
N SER A 37 -15.95 8.99 10.70
CA SER A 37 -15.97 9.05 9.24
C SER A 37 -16.07 7.66 8.57
N TRP A 38 -16.69 7.61 7.39
CA TRP A 38 -16.73 6.42 6.54
C TRP A 38 -15.58 6.48 5.55
N VAL A 39 -14.80 5.41 5.50
CA VAL A 39 -13.67 5.23 4.60
C VAL A 39 -14.08 4.26 3.51
N LEU A 40 -13.95 4.65 2.24
CA LEU A 40 -14.07 3.76 1.10
C LEU A 40 -12.91 2.77 1.11
N THR A 41 -13.21 1.47 1.02
CA THR A 41 -12.17 0.44 0.93
C THR A 41 -11.79 0.17 -0.52
N GLU A 42 -10.66 -0.52 -0.72
CA GLU A 42 -10.25 -0.99 -2.05
C GLU A 42 -11.32 -1.88 -2.70
N ILE A 43 -11.99 -2.73 -1.90
CA ILE A 43 -13.10 -3.56 -2.39
C ILE A 43 -14.27 -2.66 -2.82
N GLY A 44 -14.64 -1.67 -2.01
CA GLY A 44 -15.70 -0.72 -2.38
C GLY A 44 -15.40 0.03 -3.67
N ALA A 45 -14.14 0.46 -3.86
CA ALA A 45 -13.72 1.13 -5.08
C ALA A 45 -13.93 0.24 -6.33
N LYS A 46 -13.65 -1.07 -6.23
CA LYS A 46 -13.92 -2.02 -7.33
C LYS A 46 -15.39 -2.16 -7.68
N PHE A 47 -16.27 -2.03 -6.70
CA PHE A 47 -17.73 -2.02 -6.91
C PHE A 47 -18.26 -0.63 -7.32
N GLY A 48 -17.36 0.28 -7.72
CA GLY A 48 -17.67 1.58 -8.32
C GLY A 48 -17.76 2.74 -7.33
N GLY A 49 -17.46 2.49 -6.05
CA GLY A 49 -17.40 3.53 -5.01
C GLY A 49 -16.32 4.56 -5.33
N GLU A 50 -16.65 5.84 -5.17
CA GLU A 50 -15.70 6.95 -5.36
C GLU A 50 -15.94 8.04 -4.32
N TYR A 51 -14.91 8.82 -4.03
CA TYR A 51 -15.05 10.02 -3.24
C TYR A 51 -15.46 11.20 -4.12
N VAL A 52 -16.42 11.99 -3.62
CA VAL A 52 -16.80 13.29 -4.19
C VAL A 52 -16.71 14.34 -3.10
N GLU A 53 -16.16 15.50 -3.44
CA GLU A 53 -16.16 16.67 -2.56
C GLU A 53 -17.37 17.55 -2.86
N HIS A 54 -18.03 18.02 -1.81
CA HIS A 54 -19.13 18.96 -1.91
C HIS A 54 -18.96 20.09 -0.91
N ALA A 55 -19.11 21.33 -1.38
CA ALA A 55 -18.86 22.55 -0.61
C ALA A 55 -19.55 22.60 0.76
N LYS A 56 -20.74 22.00 0.88
CA LYS A 56 -21.53 21.95 2.13
C LYS A 56 -21.29 20.73 3.02
N PHE A 57 -20.92 19.59 2.43
CA PHE A 57 -20.95 18.29 3.12
C PHE A 57 -19.56 17.65 3.25
N GLY A 58 -18.53 18.30 2.72
CA GLY A 58 -17.18 17.75 2.68
C GLY A 58 -17.06 16.57 1.72
N LYS A 59 -16.09 15.71 1.98
CA LYS A 59 -15.80 14.51 1.23
C LYS A 59 -16.74 13.37 1.64
N PHE A 60 -17.45 12.77 0.68
CA PHE A 60 -18.34 11.62 0.92
C PHE A 60 -18.26 10.61 -0.22
N ILE A 61 -18.84 9.43 0.00
CA ILE A 61 -18.77 8.29 -0.94
C ILE A 61 -20.03 8.24 -1.82
N VAL A 62 -19.82 8.13 -3.13
CA VAL A 62 -20.87 7.90 -4.13
C VAL A 62 -20.70 6.54 -4.79
N TRP A 63 -21.78 5.99 -5.33
CA TRP A 63 -21.78 4.70 -6.02
C TRP A 63 -22.67 4.73 -7.26
N PRO A 64 -22.46 3.80 -8.20
CA PRO A 64 -23.40 3.59 -9.29
C PRO A 64 -24.80 3.25 -8.77
N GLU A 65 -25.85 3.75 -9.42
CA GLU A 65 -27.24 3.43 -9.05
C GLU A 65 -27.51 1.91 -9.00
N ASN A 66 -26.89 1.15 -9.90
CA ASN A 66 -26.98 -0.30 -10.01
C ASN A 66 -25.96 -1.05 -9.11
N LEU A 67 -25.49 -0.44 -8.02
CA LEU A 67 -24.52 -1.04 -7.10
C LEU A 67 -24.92 -2.46 -6.67
N LEU A 68 -24.10 -3.45 -6.96
CA LEU A 68 -24.28 -4.81 -6.45
C LEU A 68 -23.52 -4.93 -5.13
N ILE A 69 -24.19 -5.46 -4.10
CA ILE A 69 -23.57 -5.71 -2.79
C ILE A 69 -23.47 -7.22 -2.61
N ASP A 70 -22.25 -7.73 -2.66
CA ASP A 70 -21.97 -9.15 -2.42
C ASP A 70 -21.90 -9.42 -0.91
N SER A 71 -23.05 -9.77 -0.33
CA SER A 71 -23.16 -10.13 1.08
C SER A 71 -22.80 -11.59 1.39
N VAL A 72 -22.47 -12.40 0.37
CA VAL A 72 -22.18 -13.84 0.53
C VAL A 72 -20.68 -14.08 0.57
N ALA A 73 -19.88 -13.25 -0.12
CA ALA A 73 -18.44 -13.36 -0.09
C ALA A 73 -17.86 -13.13 1.31
N THR A 74 -18.47 -12.31 2.16
CA THR A 74 -17.92 -11.93 3.48
C THR A 74 -18.92 -12.26 4.58
N SER A 75 -18.40 -12.56 5.77
CA SER A 75 -19.20 -12.77 6.98
C SER A 75 -19.50 -11.46 7.72
N GLY A 76 -18.86 -10.35 7.33
CA GLY A 76 -18.96 -9.05 7.99
C GLY A 76 -18.30 -9.01 9.38
N LYS A 77 -17.66 -10.10 9.82
CA LYS A 77 -16.97 -10.18 11.10
C LYS A 77 -15.55 -9.66 10.98
N THR A 78 -15.04 -9.15 12.09
CA THR A 78 -13.63 -8.77 12.21
C THR A 78 -12.80 -9.93 12.77
N MET A 79 -11.55 -9.99 12.37
CA MET A 79 -10.58 -11.01 12.76
C MET A 79 -9.35 -10.36 13.41
N SER A 80 -8.84 -10.97 14.48
CA SER A 80 -7.57 -10.57 15.09
C SER A 80 -6.37 -11.08 14.29
N ALA A 81 -5.18 -10.54 14.57
CA ALA A 81 -3.93 -11.02 13.99
C ALA A 81 -3.70 -12.54 14.25
N THR A 82 -4.16 -13.06 15.39
CA THR A 82 -4.12 -14.50 15.69
C THR A 82 -5.01 -15.29 14.73
N GLN A 83 -6.26 -14.88 14.56
CA GLN A 83 -7.20 -15.57 13.67
C GLN A 83 -6.80 -15.49 12.20
N ILE A 84 -6.16 -14.39 11.79
CA ILE A 84 -5.54 -14.28 10.46
C ILE A 84 -4.37 -15.26 10.36
N GLY A 85 -3.52 -15.31 11.38
CA GLY A 85 -2.39 -16.22 11.47
C GLY A 85 -2.79 -17.68 11.36
N ASP A 86 -3.86 -18.10 12.04
CA ASP A 86 -4.38 -19.47 11.97
C ASP A 86 -4.77 -19.88 10.54
N ARG A 87 -5.27 -18.93 9.73
CA ARG A 87 -5.62 -19.18 8.32
C ARG A 87 -4.43 -19.15 7.37
N LEU A 88 -3.37 -18.44 7.73
CA LEU A 88 -2.17 -18.26 6.92
C LEU A 88 -0.98 -19.11 7.40
N SER A 89 -1.20 -19.96 8.41
CA SER A 89 -0.15 -20.76 9.07
C SER A 89 1.00 -19.91 9.61
N LEU A 90 0.69 -18.73 10.15
CA LEU A 90 1.64 -17.79 10.75
C LEU A 90 1.24 -17.48 12.20
N ASN A 91 2.21 -17.19 13.06
CA ASN A 91 1.88 -16.66 14.39
C ASN A 91 1.47 -15.17 14.31
N ALA A 92 0.71 -14.70 15.29
CA ALA A 92 0.19 -13.32 15.32
C ALA A 92 1.30 -12.26 15.25
N LYS A 93 2.49 -12.54 15.81
CA LYS A 93 3.64 -11.62 15.75
C LYS A 93 4.11 -11.43 14.31
N LYS A 94 4.28 -12.52 13.56
CA LYS A 94 4.66 -12.49 12.13
C LYS A 94 3.59 -11.81 11.28
N VAL A 95 2.31 -12.08 11.55
CA VAL A 95 1.21 -11.38 10.88
C VAL A 95 1.31 -9.87 11.09
N ASN A 96 1.47 -9.40 12.33
CA ASN A 96 1.64 -7.97 12.60
C ASN A 96 2.89 -7.39 11.94
N GLN A 97 3.99 -8.14 11.87
CA GLN A 97 5.19 -7.69 11.13
C GLN A 97 4.92 -7.50 9.64
N LEU A 98 4.21 -8.42 8.99
CA LEU A 98 3.83 -8.28 7.58
C LEU A 98 2.85 -7.12 7.36
N LEU A 99 1.84 -6.98 8.22
CA LEU A 99 0.89 -5.86 8.14
C LEU A 99 1.58 -4.51 8.37
N GLN A 100 2.61 -4.48 9.24
CA GLN A 100 3.42 -3.29 9.48
C GLN A 100 4.32 -2.98 8.29
N GLU A 101 4.92 -4.00 7.68
CA GLU A 101 5.76 -3.86 6.48
C GLU A 101 4.96 -3.31 5.31
N LEU A 102 3.72 -3.78 5.13
CA LEU A 102 2.76 -3.25 4.16
C LEU A 102 2.28 -1.82 4.49
N GLY A 103 2.72 -1.24 5.60
CA GLY A 103 2.34 0.10 6.04
C GLY A 103 0.90 0.21 6.54
N TRP A 104 0.21 -0.90 6.78
CA TRP A 104 -1.20 -0.91 7.19
C TRP A 104 -1.38 -0.74 8.71
N ILE A 105 -0.34 -1.03 9.49
CA ILE A 105 -0.30 -0.74 10.92
C ILE A 105 1.06 -0.16 11.32
N GLU A 106 1.08 0.48 12.48
CA GLU A 106 2.29 0.97 13.09
C GLU A 106 2.35 0.62 14.57
N ARG A 107 3.58 0.44 15.05
CA ARG A 107 3.85 0.17 16.46
C ARG A 107 4.03 1.48 17.19
N THR A 108 3.26 1.68 18.24
CA THR A 108 3.36 2.81 19.16
C THR A 108 3.71 2.31 20.55
N GLU A 109 3.99 3.22 21.49
CA GLU A 109 4.19 2.88 22.91
C GLU A 109 2.97 2.20 23.52
N LYS A 110 1.77 2.50 22.99
CA LYS A 110 0.49 1.93 23.41
C LYS A 110 0.03 0.76 22.56
N GLY A 111 0.92 0.07 21.83
CA GLY A 111 0.57 -1.14 21.07
C GLY A 111 0.54 -0.90 19.57
N TRP A 112 -0.52 -1.34 18.90
CA TRP A 112 -0.68 -1.23 17.44
C TRP A 112 -1.76 -0.23 17.06
N THR A 113 -1.40 0.66 16.14
CA THR A 113 -2.30 1.65 15.56
C THR A 113 -2.52 1.34 14.08
N VAL A 114 -3.76 1.42 13.61
CA VAL A 114 -4.09 1.30 12.17
C VAL A 114 -3.72 2.60 11.44
N THR A 115 -3.14 2.48 10.25
CA THR A 115 -2.82 3.64 9.40
C THR A 115 -3.99 3.97 8.48
N GLU A 116 -3.94 5.10 7.77
CA GLU A 116 -4.93 5.44 6.74
C GLU A 116 -5.04 4.39 5.63
N SER A 117 -3.91 3.84 5.19
CA SER A 117 -3.87 2.70 4.26
C SER A 117 -4.44 1.43 4.89
N GLY A 118 -4.16 1.18 6.17
CA GLY A 118 -4.80 0.06 6.89
C GLY A 118 -6.32 0.15 6.93
N LEU A 119 -6.87 1.36 7.05
CA LEU A 119 -8.32 1.59 7.01
C LEU A 119 -8.91 1.25 5.64
N THR A 120 -8.21 1.54 4.53
CA THR A 120 -8.71 1.27 3.18
C THR A 120 -8.74 -0.22 2.83
N VAL A 121 -7.97 -1.06 3.53
CA VAL A 121 -8.01 -2.53 3.39
C VAL A 121 -8.85 -3.23 4.46
N GLY A 122 -9.59 -2.47 5.27
CA GLY A 122 -10.56 -3.00 6.23
C GLY A 122 -10.04 -3.20 7.66
N GLY A 123 -8.94 -2.54 8.05
CA GLY A 123 -8.43 -2.52 9.42
C GLY A 123 -9.27 -1.63 10.34
N TYR A 124 -9.46 -2.03 11.59
CA TYR A 124 -10.21 -1.30 12.61
C TYR A 124 -9.36 -1.16 13.86
N GLN A 125 -9.23 0.08 14.36
CA GLN A 125 -8.64 0.31 15.66
C GLN A 125 -9.54 -0.25 16.77
N ARG A 126 -8.91 -0.94 17.72
CA ARG A 126 -9.48 -1.36 19.00
C ARG A 126 -8.52 -1.01 20.12
N GLU A 127 -9.06 -0.99 21.32
CA GLU A 127 -8.30 -0.78 22.55
C GLU A 127 -8.75 -1.83 23.55
N ASP A 128 -7.79 -2.42 24.24
CA ASP A 128 -8.06 -3.30 25.36
C ASP A 128 -8.46 -2.47 26.58
N LYS A 129 -9.65 -2.74 27.14
CA LYS A 129 -10.23 -1.90 28.20
C LYS A 129 -9.48 -1.96 29.52
N GLU A 130 -8.74 -3.04 29.77
CA GLU A 130 -8.03 -3.24 31.04
C GLU A 130 -6.63 -2.63 30.98
N SER A 131 -5.90 -2.89 29.90
CA SER A 131 -4.51 -2.47 29.75
C SER A 131 -4.35 -1.12 29.03
N GLY A 132 -5.38 -0.65 28.32
CA GLY A 132 -5.32 0.57 27.50
C GLY A 132 -4.46 0.44 26.23
N TYR A 133 -4.01 -0.78 25.91
CA TYR A 133 -3.20 -1.02 24.71
C TYR A 133 -4.09 -1.14 23.47
N GLY A 134 -3.72 -0.40 22.43
CA GLY A 134 -4.30 -0.48 21.10
C GLY A 134 -3.93 -1.77 20.38
N PHE A 135 -4.90 -2.32 19.65
CA PHE A 135 -4.71 -3.41 18.72
C PHE A 135 -5.60 -3.23 17.49
N VAL A 136 -5.27 -3.91 16.40
CA VAL A 136 -6.01 -3.81 15.14
C VAL A 136 -6.72 -5.12 14.83
N VAL A 137 -7.99 -5.02 14.45
CA VAL A 137 -8.77 -6.14 13.91
C VAL A 137 -9.17 -5.84 12.48
N TRP A 138 -9.34 -6.87 11.66
CA TRP A 138 -9.49 -6.69 10.22
C TRP A 138 -10.79 -7.29 9.75
N HIS A 139 -11.43 -6.65 8.77
CA HIS A 139 -12.52 -7.27 8.04
C HIS A 139 -12.08 -8.63 7.47
N ASP A 140 -12.96 -9.63 7.50
CA ASP A 140 -12.63 -11.01 7.10
C ASP A 140 -12.22 -11.15 5.62
N SER A 141 -12.48 -10.14 4.79
CA SER A 141 -11.95 -10.04 3.44
C SER A 141 -10.42 -9.93 3.38
N ILE A 142 -9.74 -9.55 4.46
CA ILE A 142 -8.29 -9.33 4.49
C ILE A 142 -7.48 -10.55 4.05
N VAL A 143 -7.95 -11.76 4.39
CA VAL A 143 -7.26 -13.01 4.01
C VAL A 143 -7.35 -13.30 2.51
N ARG A 144 -8.20 -12.57 1.78
CA ARG A 144 -8.29 -12.62 0.31
C ARG A 144 -7.52 -11.50 -0.38
N ASN A 145 -7.02 -10.52 0.35
CA ASN A 145 -6.27 -9.41 -0.22
C ASN A 145 -5.03 -9.94 -0.96
N LYS A 146 -4.87 -9.50 -2.22
CA LYS A 146 -3.79 -9.97 -3.12
C LYS A 146 -2.41 -9.69 -2.51
N ARG A 147 -2.22 -8.51 -1.92
CA ARG A 147 -0.92 -8.08 -1.37
C ARG A 147 -0.54 -8.85 -0.12
N LEU A 148 -1.47 -9.01 0.83
CA LEU A 148 -1.18 -9.81 2.01
C LEU A 148 -0.82 -11.26 1.65
N LYS A 149 -1.57 -11.87 0.71
CA LYS A 149 -1.26 -13.22 0.22
C LYS A 149 0.13 -13.30 -0.39
N GLN A 150 0.45 -12.35 -1.27
CA GLN A 150 1.76 -12.29 -1.92
C GLN A 150 2.88 -12.17 -0.89
N SER A 151 2.77 -11.25 0.07
CA SER A 151 3.76 -11.09 1.14
C SER A 151 3.92 -12.33 2.02
N VAL A 152 2.85 -13.09 2.25
CA VAL A 152 2.90 -14.35 3.01
C VAL A 152 3.64 -15.44 2.21
N ILE A 153 3.37 -15.53 0.91
CA ILE A 153 4.04 -16.47 -0.01
C ILE A 153 5.54 -16.16 -0.06
N GLU A 154 5.91 -14.89 -0.25
CA GLU A 154 7.29 -14.42 -0.27
C GLU A 154 7.99 -14.67 1.08
N PHE A 155 7.34 -14.33 2.18
CA PHE A 155 7.87 -14.55 3.52
C PHE A 155 8.07 -16.04 3.86
N SER A 156 7.18 -16.90 3.39
CA SER A 156 7.25 -18.36 3.63
C SER A 156 8.21 -19.07 2.68
N GLY A 157 8.65 -18.41 1.61
CA GLY A 157 9.52 -19.00 0.59
C GLY A 157 8.83 -20.08 -0.24
N GLN A 158 7.49 -20.16 -0.24
CA GLN A 158 6.74 -21.19 -0.96
C GLN A 158 7.03 -21.21 -2.47
N ASP A 159 7.26 -20.03 -3.06
CA ASP A 159 7.58 -19.88 -4.48
C ASP A 159 9.07 -19.62 -4.74
N ALA A 160 9.95 -19.83 -3.74
CA ALA A 160 11.37 -19.55 -3.87
C ALA A 160 12.02 -20.32 -5.04
N GLU A 161 11.58 -21.56 -5.29
CA GLU A 161 12.06 -22.37 -6.42
C GLU A 161 11.50 -21.92 -7.78
N ALA A 162 10.27 -21.41 -7.82
CA ALA A 162 9.65 -20.89 -9.04
C ALA A 162 10.27 -19.55 -9.46
N HIS A 163 10.71 -18.76 -8.47
CA HIS A 163 11.43 -17.50 -8.66
C HIS A 163 12.96 -17.66 -8.65
N ALA A 164 13.49 -18.87 -8.45
CA ALA A 164 14.92 -19.12 -8.45
C ALA A 164 15.52 -18.80 -9.82
N THR A 165 16.55 -17.95 -9.80
CA THR A 165 17.29 -17.46 -10.98
C THR A 165 17.89 -18.57 -11.85
N ASP A 166 18.05 -19.79 -11.34
CA ASP A 166 18.62 -20.92 -12.09
C ASP A 166 17.71 -21.45 -13.21
N LYS A 167 16.38 -21.25 -13.15
CA LYS A 167 15.47 -21.58 -14.26
C LYS A 167 15.14 -20.38 -15.16
N SER A 168 15.50 -19.16 -14.74
CA SER A 168 15.19 -17.92 -15.45
C SER A 168 16.42 -17.19 -16.00
N LEU A 169 17.64 -17.71 -15.86
CA LEU A 169 18.86 -17.06 -16.36
C LEU A 169 18.83 -16.75 -17.87
N SER A 170 18.13 -17.55 -18.69
CA SER A 170 17.97 -17.30 -20.12
C SER A 170 16.80 -16.36 -20.44
N SER A 171 15.67 -16.46 -19.74
CA SER A 171 14.48 -15.64 -19.99
C SER A 171 14.51 -14.27 -19.31
N PHE A 172 15.15 -14.16 -18.14
CA PHE A 172 15.35 -12.91 -17.39
C PHE A 172 16.37 -12.02 -18.11
N ARG A 173 17.49 -12.58 -18.58
CA ARG A 173 18.45 -11.85 -19.43
C ARG A 173 17.89 -11.45 -20.81
N GLN A 174 16.92 -12.20 -21.33
CA GLN A 174 16.33 -11.91 -22.65
C GLN A 174 15.17 -10.91 -22.60
N LYS A 175 14.55 -10.67 -21.43
CA LYS A 175 13.32 -9.87 -21.35
C LYS A 175 13.39 -8.64 -20.43
N PHE A 176 14.35 -8.57 -19.50
CA PHE A 176 14.52 -7.41 -18.62
C PHE A 176 16.00 -7.02 -18.47
N GLU A 177 16.31 -5.79 -18.85
CA GLU A 177 17.66 -5.21 -18.89
C GLU A 177 18.19 -4.81 -17.49
N ALA A 178 18.14 -5.70 -16.49
CA ALA A 178 18.84 -5.44 -15.22
C ALA A 178 20.36 -5.66 -15.42
N LYS A 179 21.01 -4.68 -16.07
CA LYS A 179 22.39 -4.76 -16.58
C LYS A 179 23.45 -4.48 -15.53
N HIS A 180 23.09 -3.77 -14.46
CA HIS A 180 24.04 -3.10 -13.59
C HIS A 180 24.02 -3.72 -12.19
N ARG A 181 25.15 -4.28 -11.76
CA ARG A 181 25.29 -4.85 -10.42
C ARG A 181 25.79 -3.77 -9.45
N THR A 182 25.09 -3.61 -8.33
CA THR A 182 25.43 -2.64 -7.28
C THR A 182 26.36 -3.23 -6.22
N LEU A 183 26.83 -2.41 -5.28
CA LEU A 183 27.77 -2.80 -4.23
C LEU A 183 27.15 -3.74 -3.19
N ASP A 184 25.86 -3.58 -2.89
CA ASP A 184 25.13 -4.42 -1.93
C ASP A 184 24.58 -5.71 -2.56
N GLY A 185 24.63 -5.81 -3.88
CA GLY A 185 24.33 -7.02 -4.65
C GLY A 185 23.04 -6.96 -5.47
N HIS A 186 22.31 -5.86 -5.49
CA HIS A 186 21.17 -5.67 -6.39
C HIS A 186 21.60 -5.65 -7.88
N TYR A 187 20.64 -5.99 -8.74
CA TYR A 187 20.74 -5.79 -10.18
C TYR A 187 19.71 -4.75 -10.62
N VAL A 188 20.19 -3.59 -11.07
CA VAL A 188 19.36 -2.45 -11.43
C VAL A 188 19.31 -2.21 -12.93
N ARG A 189 18.31 -1.45 -13.38
CA ARG A 189 17.95 -1.28 -14.80
C ARG A 189 18.75 -0.16 -15.48
N SER A 190 19.19 0.86 -14.73
CA SER A 190 19.93 2.01 -15.27
C SER A 190 21.19 2.35 -14.48
N LYS A 191 22.10 3.12 -15.10
CA LYS A 191 23.28 3.66 -14.41
C LYS A 191 22.93 4.64 -13.29
N GLY A 192 21.86 5.42 -13.47
CA GLY A 192 21.40 6.36 -12.45
C GLY A 192 20.94 5.64 -11.18
N GLU A 193 20.13 4.59 -11.34
CA GLU A 193 19.73 3.72 -10.22
C GLU A 193 20.95 3.08 -9.54
N LEU A 194 21.97 2.64 -10.29
CA LEU A 194 23.18 2.07 -9.69
C LEU A 194 23.90 3.08 -8.80
N ILE A 195 23.99 4.34 -9.23
CA ILE A 195 24.65 5.39 -8.46
C ILE A 195 23.84 5.72 -7.20
N ILE A 196 22.50 5.78 -7.32
CA ILE A 196 21.60 5.99 -6.18
C ILE A 196 21.69 4.84 -5.17
N ASP A 197 21.59 3.58 -5.63
CA ASP A 197 21.68 2.39 -4.78
C ASP A 197 23.01 2.35 -4.02
N ASN A 198 24.12 2.51 -4.73
CA ASN A 198 25.45 2.57 -4.12
C ASN A 198 25.55 3.72 -3.10
N TRP A 199 24.96 4.88 -3.39
CA TRP A 199 24.93 5.98 -2.44
C TRP A 199 24.15 5.62 -1.18
N LEU A 200 22.95 5.02 -1.32
CA LEU A 200 22.12 4.58 -0.19
C LEU A 200 22.88 3.56 0.67
N TYR A 201 23.50 2.57 0.02
CA TYR A 201 24.29 1.54 0.68
C TYR A 201 25.48 2.12 1.45
N MET A 202 26.30 2.97 0.79
CA MET A 202 27.50 3.55 1.38
C MET A 202 27.19 4.50 2.55
N ASN A 203 26.00 5.10 2.56
CA ASN A 203 25.53 5.96 3.66
C ASN A 203 24.72 5.19 4.72
N GLY A 204 24.69 3.86 4.67
CA GLY A 204 24.01 3.02 5.66
C GLY A 204 22.49 3.14 5.65
N VAL A 205 21.91 3.62 4.55
CA VAL A 205 20.47 3.76 4.40
C VAL A 205 19.89 2.41 3.99
N VAL A 206 19.16 1.78 4.92
CA VAL A 206 18.41 0.55 4.65
C VAL A 206 17.38 0.81 3.56
N HIS A 207 17.44 0.02 2.50
CA HIS A 207 16.56 0.15 1.36
C HIS A 207 16.22 -1.22 0.76
N ALA A 208 15.14 -1.25 -0.02
CA ALA A 208 14.76 -2.35 -0.89
C ALA A 208 14.63 -1.82 -2.31
N TYR A 209 15.16 -2.56 -3.29
CA TYR A 209 15.09 -2.21 -4.71
C TYR A 209 13.87 -2.86 -5.39
N ASP A 210 13.29 -2.18 -6.39
CA ASP A 210 12.17 -2.64 -7.21
C ASP A 210 10.95 -3.07 -6.37
N ARG A 211 10.65 -2.28 -5.33
CA ARG A 211 9.62 -2.62 -4.34
C ARG A 211 8.23 -2.32 -4.90
N GLN A 212 7.36 -3.32 -4.86
CA GLN A 212 5.95 -3.14 -5.21
C GLN A 212 5.20 -2.31 -4.16
N LEU A 213 4.35 -1.38 -4.60
CA LEU A 213 3.50 -0.61 -3.70
C LEU A 213 2.46 -1.51 -3.00
N PRO A 214 2.09 -1.22 -1.73
CA PRO A 214 1.15 -2.03 -0.94
C PRO A 214 -0.31 -1.74 -1.30
N ILE A 215 -0.60 -1.64 -2.60
CA ILE A 215 -1.90 -1.42 -3.23
C ILE A 215 -2.12 -2.50 -4.27
N GLU A 216 -3.36 -2.76 -4.68
CA GLU A 216 -3.61 -3.85 -5.63
C GLU A 216 -3.03 -3.62 -7.03
N GLN A 217 -2.89 -2.38 -7.48
CA GLN A 217 -2.28 -2.05 -8.76
C GLN A 217 -0.85 -2.59 -8.82
N ASP A 218 -0.44 -3.09 -9.98
CA ASP A 218 0.90 -3.63 -10.18
C ASP A 218 1.89 -2.50 -10.54
N VAL A 219 2.20 -1.66 -9.54
CA VAL A 219 3.13 -0.53 -9.65
C VAL A 219 4.35 -0.75 -8.76
N LEU A 220 5.53 -0.46 -9.31
CA LEU A 220 6.83 -0.63 -8.65
C LEU A 220 7.43 0.75 -8.37
N SER A 221 8.06 0.90 -7.20
CA SER A 221 8.98 1.99 -6.89
C SER A 221 10.41 1.52 -7.11
N ASP A 222 11.30 2.41 -7.52
CA ASP A 222 12.72 2.04 -7.69
C ASP A 222 13.35 1.65 -6.35
N PHE A 223 13.06 2.42 -5.29
CA PHE A 223 13.51 2.10 -3.95
C PHE A 223 12.43 2.35 -2.90
N TYR A 224 12.43 1.51 -1.86
CA TYR A 224 11.68 1.73 -0.63
C TYR A 224 12.62 1.85 0.54
N LEU A 225 12.44 2.87 1.38
CA LEU A 225 13.26 3.15 2.56
C LEU A 225 12.45 2.88 3.84
N PRO A 226 12.58 1.69 4.46
CA PRO A 226 11.70 1.26 5.55
C PRO A 226 11.75 2.17 6.78
N THR A 227 12.93 2.75 7.08
CA THR A 227 13.14 3.63 8.24
C THR A 227 12.20 4.85 8.22
N GLY A 228 12.01 5.46 7.06
CA GLY A 228 11.14 6.63 6.89
C GLY A 228 9.76 6.30 6.30
N LYS A 229 9.48 5.02 6.01
CA LYS A 229 8.29 4.55 5.26
C LYS A 229 8.06 5.40 3.99
N VAL A 230 9.13 5.65 3.25
CA VAL A 230 9.14 6.55 2.09
C VAL A 230 9.68 5.81 0.88
N TYR A 231 9.09 6.07 -0.27
CA TYR A 231 9.54 5.55 -1.55
C TYR A 231 10.42 6.58 -2.24
N LEU A 232 11.38 6.11 -3.03
CA LEU A 232 12.23 6.94 -3.86
C LEU A 232 12.07 6.51 -5.31
N GLN A 233 11.76 7.48 -6.17
CA GLN A 233 11.61 7.30 -7.60
C GLN A 233 12.66 8.13 -8.34
N TYR A 234 13.38 7.49 -9.23
CA TYR A 234 14.29 8.09 -10.18
C TYR A 234 13.57 8.31 -11.52
N TRP A 235 13.52 9.56 -11.98
CA TRP A 235 12.84 9.94 -13.23
C TRP A 235 13.76 9.90 -14.45
N GLY A 236 14.66 8.92 -14.47
CA GLY A 236 15.65 8.74 -15.52
C GLY A 236 15.79 7.30 -15.96
N THR A 237 16.29 7.14 -17.17
CA THR A 237 16.63 5.87 -17.81
C THR A 237 17.97 6.03 -18.51
N ASP A 238 18.58 4.93 -18.94
CA ASP A 238 19.78 4.99 -19.78
C ASP A 238 19.53 5.69 -21.14
N ALA A 239 18.27 5.85 -21.55
CA ALA A 239 17.86 6.49 -22.80
C ALA A 239 17.45 7.97 -22.63
N GLY A 240 17.39 8.51 -21.41
CA GLY A 240 16.94 9.86 -21.12
C GLY A 240 15.93 9.92 -19.98
N ASN A 241 15.05 10.92 -19.98
CA ASN A 241 14.11 11.17 -18.88
C ASN A 241 12.81 10.36 -19.04
N THR A 242 12.19 10.02 -17.91
CA THR A 242 10.80 9.51 -17.90
C THR A 242 9.85 10.60 -18.41
N PRO A 243 8.90 10.30 -19.31
CA PRO A 243 7.94 11.29 -19.81
C PRO A 243 7.10 11.97 -18.72
N ASP A 244 6.86 13.27 -18.84
CA ASP A 244 6.15 14.06 -17.81
C ASP A 244 4.74 13.55 -17.49
N ASN A 245 4.02 13.04 -18.49
CA ASN A 245 2.69 12.44 -18.30
C ASN A 245 2.75 11.18 -17.42
N GLU A 246 3.78 10.36 -17.59
CA GLU A 246 4.00 9.17 -16.77
C GLU A 246 4.38 9.56 -15.34
N GLN A 247 5.31 10.52 -15.18
CA GLN A 247 5.67 11.06 -13.86
C GLN A 247 4.44 11.59 -13.12
N GLN A 248 3.59 12.36 -13.79
CA GLN A 248 2.38 12.94 -13.20
C GLN A 248 1.39 11.85 -12.77
N SER A 249 1.16 10.83 -13.61
CA SER A 249 0.26 9.72 -13.27
C SER A 249 0.72 8.94 -12.03
N ILE A 250 2.04 8.75 -11.90
CA ILE A 250 2.62 8.10 -10.72
C ILE A 250 2.49 9.02 -9.50
N ARG A 251 2.81 10.32 -9.61
CA ARG A 251 2.63 11.27 -8.49
C ARG A 251 1.19 11.28 -7.97
N GLU A 252 0.21 11.31 -8.88
CA GLU A 252 -1.21 11.27 -8.52
C GLU A 252 -1.56 9.99 -7.76
N LEU A 253 -1.02 8.84 -8.19
CA LEU A 253 -1.22 7.57 -7.48
C LEU A 253 -0.66 7.64 -6.04
N TYR A 254 0.56 8.14 -5.86
CA TYR A 254 1.17 8.30 -4.54
C TYR A 254 0.35 9.24 -3.66
N GLN A 255 -0.13 10.37 -4.20
CA GLN A 255 -0.97 11.32 -3.48
C GLN A 255 -2.34 10.72 -3.10
N GLN A 256 -2.98 9.99 -4.02
CA GLN A 256 -4.26 9.31 -3.79
C GLN A 256 -4.20 8.31 -2.63
N HIS A 257 -3.07 7.63 -2.49
CA HIS A 257 -2.83 6.62 -1.45
C HIS A 257 -2.06 7.15 -0.23
N ASN A 258 -1.78 8.46 -0.19
CA ASN A 258 -1.01 9.12 0.87
C ASN A 258 0.36 8.46 1.14
N PHE A 259 1.05 8.07 0.07
CA PHE A 259 2.41 7.54 0.15
C PHE A 259 3.44 8.67 0.06
N ALA A 260 4.43 8.62 0.94
CA ALA A 260 5.57 9.52 0.89
C ALA A 260 6.46 9.18 -0.32
N LEU A 261 6.83 10.20 -1.09
CA LEU A 261 7.64 10.06 -2.30
C LEU A 261 8.83 11.04 -2.26
N ILE A 262 10.03 10.50 -2.47
CA ILE A 262 11.25 11.24 -2.77
C ILE A 262 11.51 11.10 -4.27
N GLU A 263 11.65 12.23 -4.95
CA GLU A 263 11.90 12.25 -6.38
C GLU A 263 13.36 12.59 -6.65
N VAL A 264 14.03 11.85 -7.51
CA VAL A 264 15.40 12.08 -7.96
C VAL A 264 15.40 12.22 -9.47
N TYR A 265 16.06 13.25 -9.99
CA TYR A 265 16.14 13.51 -11.43
C TYR A 265 17.54 13.22 -11.96
N PRO A 266 17.71 13.03 -13.29
CA PRO A 266 19.03 12.80 -13.88
C PRO A 266 20.06 13.88 -13.55
N ALA A 267 19.62 15.14 -13.43
CA ALA A 267 20.47 16.26 -13.03
C ALA A 267 20.95 16.20 -11.57
N ASP A 268 20.34 15.37 -10.73
CA ASP A 268 20.72 15.20 -9.32
C ASP A 268 21.82 14.15 -9.11
N ILE A 269 22.07 13.28 -10.09
CA ILE A 269 22.97 12.11 -9.97
C ILE A 269 24.40 12.51 -9.60
N ASP A 270 24.92 13.61 -10.17
CA ASP A 270 26.29 14.07 -9.90
C ASP A 270 26.42 14.84 -8.57
N LYS A 271 25.29 15.05 -7.85
CA LYS A 271 25.22 15.87 -6.62
C LYS A 271 24.35 15.21 -5.54
N LEU A 272 24.33 13.88 -5.48
CA LEU A 272 23.51 13.15 -4.51
C LEU A 272 23.85 13.50 -3.06
N ASP A 273 25.12 13.76 -2.75
CA ASP A 273 25.56 14.20 -1.41
C ASP A 273 24.93 15.53 -0.97
N ASP A 274 24.57 16.40 -1.91
CA ASP A 274 23.91 17.67 -1.59
C ASP A 274 22.38 17.52 -1.51
N VAL A 275 21.82 16.63 -2.33
CA VAL A 275 20.37 16.54 -2.56
C VAL A 275 19.69 15.53 -1.65
N LEU A 276 20.25 14.32 -1.51
CA LEU A 276 19.59 13.24 -0.77
C LEU A 276 19.56 13.46 0.74
N PRO A 277 20.62 13.94 1.43
CA PRO A 277 20.57 14.12 2.88
C PRO A 277 19.43 15.05 3.33
N ALA A 278 19.20 16.14 2.59
CA ALA A 278 18.11 17.07 2.89
C ALA A 278 16.73 16.41 2.68
N LYS A 279 16.53 15.68 1.57
CA LYS A 279 15.28 14.97 1.26
C LYS A 279 15.00 13.86 2.28
N LEU A 280 16.00 13.07 2.65
CA LEU A 280 15.91 11.97 3.61
C LEU A 280 15.60 12.44 5.03
N LYS A 281 16.21 13.55 5.45
CA LYS A 281 16.00 14.14 6.78
C LYS A 281 14.54 14.51 7.04
N ALA A 282 13.79 14.92 6.01
CA ALA A 282 12.36 15.20 6.13
C ALA A 282 11.54 13.99 6.58
N PHE A 283 12.04 12.77 6.36
CA PHE A 283 11.42 11.51 6.76
C PHE A 283 12.11 10.84 7.95
N GLY A 284 12.95 11.58 8.68
CA GLY A 284 13.68 11.07 9.85
C GLY A 284 14.80 10.09 9.50
N ILE A 285 15.16 9.96 8.22
CA ILE A 285 16.27 9.13 7.78
C ILE A 285 17.56 9.94 7.88
N LYS A 286 18.54 9.41 8.62
CA LYS A 286 19.88 9.98 8.69
C LYS A 286 20.78 9.23 7.70
N ALA A 287 21.35 9.98 6.78
CA ALA A 287 22.62 9.62 6.16
C ALA A 287 23.71 10.26 7.02
N TYR A 288 24.84 9.56 7.24
CA TYR A 288 25.95 9.86 8.17
C TYR A 288 25.74 9.47 9.64
#